data_AF-A0A7C2SJF4-F1
#
_entry.id   AF-A0A7C2SJF4-F1
#
_cell.length_a   1.000
_cell.length_b   1.000
_cell.length_c   1.000
_cell.angle_alpha   90.00
_cell.angle_beta   90.00
_cell.angle_gamma   90.00
#
_symmetry.space_group_name_H-M   'P 1'
#
loop_
_entity.id
_entity.type
_entity.pdbx_description
1 polymer ?
#
loop_
_entity_poly.entity_id
_entity_poly.type
_entity_poly.pdbx_seq_one_letter_code
_entity_poly.pdbx_strand_id
1 'polypeptide(L)'
;MTIPAAALILILISLLGGGMAIMAFVWAVGRKQFKDFDTGAYTVFDEEEPVGKMTDNTFGFPESDKLTKENGQTNSNIRPGL
;
A
#
# COMPACT_ATOMS: atom_id res chain seq x y z
N MET A 1 47.97 -3.95 22.09
CA MET A 1 46.68 -3.23 22.14
C MET A 1 45.69 -4.14 22.84
N THR A 2 45.18 -3.76 24.01
CA THR A 2 44.21 -4.56 24.77
C THR A 2 42.79 -4.09 24.43
N ILE A 3 41.86 -5.01 24.28
CA ILE A 3 40.44 -4.67 24.09
C ILE A 3 39.89 -4.26 25.47
N PRO A 4 39.29 -3.07 25.61
CA PRO A 4 38.72 -2.65 26.89
C PRO A 4 37.55 -3.55 27.26
N ALA A 5 37.41 -3.89 28.54
CA ALA A 5 36.32 -4.74 29.04
C ALA A 5 34.93 -4.22 28.63
N ALA A 6 34.77 -2.89 28.56
CA ALA A 6 33.55 -2.25 28.07
C ALA A 6 33.18 -2.68 26.63
N ALA A 7 34.16 -2.82 25.74
CA ALA A 7 33.90 -3.26 24.37
C ALA A 7 33.44 -4.72 24.33
N LEU A 8 34.02 -5.61 25.16
CA LEU A 8 33.58 -7.00 25.24
C LEU A 8 32.13 -7.11 25.75
N ILE A 9 31.77 -6.30 26.75
CA ILE A 9 30.40 -6.24 27.28
C ILE A 9 29.42 -5.76 26.20
N LEU A 10 29.76 -4.71 25.45
CA LEU A 10 28.91 -4.20 24.37
C LEU A 10 28.72 -5.22 23.25
N ILE A 11 29.79 -5.93 22.86
CA ILE A 11 29.71 -7.00 21.86
C ILE A 11 28.76 -8.10 22.35
N LEU A 12 28.89 -8.53 23.60
CA LEU A 12 28.04 -9.57 24.16
C LEU A 12 26.55 -9.15 24.18
N ILE A 13 26.27 -7.92 24.62
CA ILE A 13 24.90 -7.37 24.63
C ILE A 13 24.35 -7.28 23.20
N SER A 14 25.17 -6.84 22.24
CA SER A 14 24.75 -6.71 20.85
C SER A 14 24.45 -8.08 20.22
N LEU A 15 25.26 -9.10 20.51
CA LEU A 15 25.02 -10.47 20.07
C LEU A 15 23.74 -11.06 20.67
N LEU A 16 23.51 -10.85 21.98
CA LEU A 16 22.30 -11.32 22.65
C LEU A 16 21.05 -10.61 22.12
N GLY A 17 21.10 -9.27 22.02
CA GLY A 17 19.99 -8.47 21.51
C GLY A 17 19.68 -8.78 20.04
N GLY A 18 20.71 -8.84 19.20
CA GLY A 18 20.58 -9.20 17.79
C GLY A 18 20.06 -10.62 17.60
N GLY A 19 20.57 -11.58 18.38
CA GLY A 19 20.10 -12.97 18.37
C GLY A 19 18.62 -13.09 18.77
N MET A 20 18.21 -12.39 19.83
CA MET A 20 16.81 -12.33 20.25
C MET A 20 15.92 -11.69 19.19
N ALA A 21 16.37 -10.60 18.56
CA ALA A 21 15.61 -9.94 17.50
C ALA A 21 15.37 -10.86 16.30
N ILE A 22 16.41 -11.57 15.84
CA ILE A 22 16.29 -12.53 14.73
C ILE A 22 15.36 -13.68 15.13
N MET A 23 15.50 -14.23 16.34
CA MET A 23 14.63 -15.31 16.82
C MET A 23 13.17 -14.87 16.88
N ALA A 24 12.88 -13.69 17.43
CA ALA A 24 11.54 -13.13 17.51
C ALA A 24 10.96 -12.87 16.11
N PHE A 25 11.77 -12.37 15.18
CA PHE A 25 11.37 -12.13 13.80
C PHE A 25 10.98 -13.43 13.09
N VAL A 26 11.83 -14.47 13.16
CA VAL A 26 11.55 -15.78 12.56
C VAL A 26 10.28 -16.40 13.15
N TRP A 27 10.11 -16.29 14.48
CA TRP A 27 8.90 -16.74 15.15
C TRP A 27 7.64 -15.99 14.66
N ALA A 28 7.71 -14.66 14.52
CA ALA A 28 6.60 -13.83 14.06
C ALA A 28 6.19 -14.16 12.61
N VAL A 29 7.16 -14.40 11.73
CA VAL A 29 6.93 -14.85 10.34
C VAL A 29 6.22 -16.20 10.34
N GLY A 30 6.70 -17.19 11.12
CA GLY A 30 6.05 -18.50 11.23
C GLY A 30 4.64 -18.44 11.82
N ARG A 31 4.38 -17.50 12.74
CA ARG A 31 3.06 -17.27 13.36
C ARG A 31 2.15 -16.36 12.54
N LYS A 32 2.53 -16.02 11.30
CA LYS A 32 1.75 -15.18 10.38
C LYS A 32 1.33 -13.84 11.00
N GLN A 33 2.13 -13.28 11.91
CA GLN A 33 1.81 -12.01 12.58
C GLN A 33 1.76 -10.82 11.60
N PHE A 34 2.43 -10.94 10.46
CA PHE A 34 2.41 -9.93 9.38
C PHE A 34 1.27 -10.11 8.37
N LYS A 35 0.44 -11.16 8.51
CA LYS A 35 -0.61 -11.49 7.53
C LYS A 35 -1.66 -10.37 7.40
N ASP A 36 -1.94 -9.67 8.49
CA ASP A 36 -2.96 -8.61 8.54
C ASP A 36 -2.33 -7.21 8.58
N PHE A 37 -1.06 -7.06 8.16
CA PHE A 37 -0.37 -5.77 8.15
C PHE A 37 -1.01 -4.76 7.19
N ASP A 38 -1.54 -5.26 6.06
CA ASP A 38 -2.18 -4.42 5.05
C ASP A 38 -3.54 -3.87 5.53
N THR A 39 -4.18 -4.55 6.49
CA THR A 39 -5.50 -4.15 7.02
C THR A 39 -5.51 -2.71 7.54
N GLY A 40 -4.42 -2.27 8.18
CA GLY A 40 -4.29 -0.90 8.68
C GLY A 40 -4.22 0.17 7.58
N ALA A 41 -3.70 -0.17 6.40
CA ALA A 41 -3.72 0.74 5.26
C ALA A 41 -5.12 0.86 4.66
N TYR A 42 -5.91 -0.20 4.73
CA TYR A 42 -7.29 -0.22 4.24
C TYR A 42 -8.29 0.48 5.16
N THR A 43 -7.96 0.77 6.43
CA THR A 43 -8.90 1.45 7.35
C THR A 43 -9.13 2.93 7.04
N VAL A 44 -8.28 3.55 6.22
CA VAL A 44 -8.42 4.96 5.83
C VAL A 44 -9.42 5.13 4.69
N PHE A 45 -9.80 4.05 4.02
CA PHE A 45 -10.70 4.06 2.87
C PHE A 45 -12.12 3.65 3.28
N ASP A 46 -13.05 4.55 3.06
CA ASP A 46 -14.48 4.42 3.31
C ASP A 46 -15.17 3.68 2.14
N GLU A 47 -16.43 3.25 2.32
CA GLU A 47 -17.21 2.69 1.21
C GLU A 47 -17.38 3.66 0.03
N GLU A 48 -17.26 4.96 0.28
CA GLU A 48 -17.35 6.02 -0.72
C GLU A 48 -16.01 6.26 -1.46
N GLU A 49 -14.88 5.81 -0.91
CA GLU A 49 -13.53 6.00 -1.47
C GLU A 49 -12.81 4.66 -1.66
N PRO A 50 -13.12 3.91 -2.74
CA PRO A 50 -12.60 2.56 -2.92
C PRO A 50 -11.09 2.56 -3.17
N VAL A 51 -10.38 1.67 -2.46
CA VAL A 51 -8.95 1.44 -2.65
C VAL A 51 -8.58 1.15 -4.10
N GLY A 52 -7.51 1.80 -4.56
CA GLY A 52 -6.98 1.63 -5.92
C GLY A 52 -7.71 2.45 -6.98
N LYS A 53 -8.69 3.28 -6.62
CA LYS A 53 -9.25 4.30 -7.52
C LYS A 53 -8.73 5.68 -7.12
N MET A 54 -8.30 6.45 -8.13
CA MET A 54 -7.93 7.84 -7.93
C MET A 54 -9.20 8.64 -7.68
N THR A 55 -9.43 9.07 -6.44
CA THR A 55 -10.58 9.91 -6.05
C THR A 55 -10.23 11.40 -6.05
N ASP A 56 -8.94 11.73 -6.00
CA ASP A 56 -8.46 13.12 -5.98
C ASP A 56 -8.41 13.72 -7.40
N ASN A 57 -9.35 14.64 -7.65
CA ASN A 57 -9.42 15.46 -8.86
C ASN A 57 -8.82 16.86 -8.65
N THR A 58 -8.13 17.13 -7.53
CA THR A 58 -7.66 18.48 -7.15
C THR A 58 -6.74 19.12 -8.19
N PHE A 59 -6.03 18.31 -8.98
CA PHE A 59 -5.18 18.79 -10.08
C PHE A 59 -5.75 18.54 -11.49
N GLY A 60 -7.01 18.10 -11.59
CA GLY A 60 -7.81 18.12 -12.82
C GLY A 60 -7.15 17.47 -14.04
N PHE A 61 -7.02 16.14 -14.06
CA PHE A 61 -6.82 15.42 -15.31
C PHE A 61 -8.18 14.94 -15.83
N PRO A 62 -8.54 15.20 -17.10
CA PRO A 62 -9.85 14.89 -17.61
C PRO A 62 -10.08 13.38 -17.68
N GLU A 63 -11.19 12.95 -17.07
CA GLU A 63 -11.73 11.60 -17.12
C GLU A 63 -11.93 11.14 -18.57
N SER A 64 -11.07 10.25 -19.06
CA SER A 64 -11.13 9.72 -20.44
C SER A 64 -12.40 8.91 -20.71
N ASP A 65 -13.19 8.58 -19.68
CA ASP A 65 -14.38 7.73 -19.79
C ASP A 65 -15.62 8.46 -20.35
N LYS A 66 -15.60 9.79 -20.45
CA LYS A 66 -16.72 10.55 -21.05
C LYS A 66 -16.61 10.73 -22.57
N LEU A 67 -15.43 10.59 -23.16
CA LEU A 67 -15.21 10.80 -24.60
C LEU A 67 -15.75 9.66 -25.48
N THR A 68 -15.92 8.46 -24.92
CA THR A 68 -16.43 7.30 -25.68
C THR A 68 -17.95 7.27 -25.78
N LYS A 69 -18.68 7.88 -24.82
CA LYS A 69 -20.16 7.83 -24.79
C LYS A 69 -20.83 8.93 -25.62
N GLU A 70 -20.14 10.04 -25.88
CA GLU A 70 -20.69 11.14 -26.69
C GLU A 70 -20.62 10.84 -28.20
N ASN A 71 -19.57 10.16 -28.67
CA ASN A 71 -19.39 9.83 -30.11
C ASN A 71 -20.33 8.70 -30.60
N GLY A 72 -21.02 8.02 -29.69
CA GLY A 72 -21.97 6.94 -30.00
C GLY A 72 -23.42 7.39 -30.22
N GLN A 73 -23.78 8.62 -29.85
CA GLN A 73 -25.17 9.11 -29.89
C GLN A 73 -25.48 10.08 -31.04
N THR A 74 -24.47 10.62 -31.72
CA THR A 74 -24.69 11.60 -32.81
C THR A 74 -25.20 10.95 -34.12
N ASN A 75 -25.18 9.61 -34.23
CA ASN A 75 -25.54 8.90 -35.47
C ASN A 75 -26.95 8.27 -35.49
N SER A 76 -27.81 8.46 -34.48
CA SER A 76 -29.15 7.82 -34.46
C SER A 76 -30.34 8.73 -34.82
N ASN A 77 -30.11 10.01 -35.13
CA ASN A 77 -31.18 11.00 -35.32
C ASN A 77 -31.35 11.52 -36.76
N ILE A 78 -31.15 10.67 -37.78
CA ILE A 78 -31.63 10.97 -39.14
C ILE A 78 -33.01 10.31 -39.31
N ARG A 79 -34.06 11.10 -39.04
CA ARG A 79 -35.43 10.79 -39.46
C ARG A 79 -35.50 11.02 -40.99
N PRO A 80 -35.80 10.03 -41.84
CA PRO A 80 -36.27 10.36 -43.17
C PRO A 80 -37.72 10.84 -43.07
N GLY A 81 -37.96 12.04 -43.56
CA GLY A 81 -39.29 12.61 -43.74
C GLY A 81 -39.95 12.15 -45.04
N LEU A 82 -41.28 12.24 -45.03
CA LEU A 82 -42.28 12.03 -46.10
C LEU A 82 -42.46 10.60 -46.64
#